data_AF-A0A7W1D980-F1
#
_entry.id   AF-A0A7W1D980-F1
#
_cell.length_a   1.000
_cell.length_b   1.000
_cell.length_c   1.000
_cell.angle_alpha   90.00
_cell.angle_beta   90.00
_cell.angle_gamma   90.00
#
_symmetry.space_group_name_H-M   'P 1'
#
loop_
_entity.id
_entity.type
_entity.pdbx_description
1 polymer ?
#
loop_
_entity_poly.entity_id
_entity_poly.type
_entity_poly.pdbx_seq_one_letter_code
_entity_poly.pdbx_strand_id
1 'polypeptide(L)'
;MLRKFYLILMGDKYANSEWIPLGFYIMQEAIKRGFSLKSLVVKDMQNNRAKQNQQQLWRYRALTGGFYISKHEYIFILRKK
;
A
#
# COMPACT_ATOMS: atom_id res chain seq x y z
N MET A 1 18.90 13.70 22.36
CA MET A 1 17.64 12.91 22.43
C MET A 1 17.38 12.30 21.05
N LEU A 2 17.46 10.97 20.90
CA LEU A 2 17.28 10.30 19.60
C LEU A 2 15.84 10.50 19.10
N ARG A 3 15.69 11.01 17.88
CA ARG A 3 14.37 11.12 17.23
C ARG A 3 13.93 9.71 16.81
N LYS A 4 12.93 9.15 17.48
CA LYS A 4 12.36 7.83 17.14
C LYS A 4 11.42 7.96 15.93
N PHE A 5 11.65 7.14 14.92
CA PHE A 5 10.79 7.03 13.75
C PHE A 5 10.11 5.65 13.73
N TYR A 6 8.90 5.63 13.19
CA TYR A 6 8.09 4.43 13.03
C TYR A 6 7.80 4.26 11.54
N LEU A 7 7.99 3.06 11.03
CA LEU A 7 7.71 2.75 9.63
C LEU A 7 6.54 1.79 9.55
N ILE A 8 5.60 2.08 8.66
CA ILE A 8 4.49 1.18 8.33
C ILE A 8 4.58 0.89 6.84
N LEU A 9 4.78 -0.38 6.49
CA LEU A 9 4.65 -0.88 5.12
C LEU A 9 3.24 -1.45 4.96
N MET A 10 2.48 -0.93 3.98
CA MET A 10 1.11 -1.38 3.74
C MET A 10 0.77 -1.37 2.25
N GLY A 11 0.14 -2.44 1.77
CA GLY A 11 -0.57 -2.46 0.49
C GLY A 11 -2.08 -2.35 0.68
N ASP A 12 -2.77 -1.85 -0.32
CA ASP A 12 -4.23 -1.84 -0.33
C ASP A 12 -4.78 -3.23 -0.71
N LYS A 13 -5.99 -3.52 -0.24
CA LYS A 13 -6.63 -4.83 -0.42
C LYS A 13 -7.68 -4.74 -1.52
N TYR A 14 -7.71 -5.74 -2.39
CA TYR A 14 -8.83 -5.94 -3.31
C TYR A 14 -9.65 -7.15 -2.83
N ALA A 15 -10.93 -6.96 -2.55
CA ALA A 15 -11.84 -8.02 -2.10
C ALA A 15 -13.28 -7.69 -2.48
N ASN A 16 -14.10 -8.71 -2.75
CA ASN A 16 -15.51 -8.54 -3.14
C ASN A 16 -15.69 -7.56 -4.30
N SER A 17 -14.79 -7.63 -5.28
CA SER A 17 -14.73 -6.72 -6.44
C SER A 17 -14.47 -5.24 -6.13
N GLU A 18 -14.06 -4.91 -4.91
CA GLU A 18 -13.83 -3.54 -4.45
C GLU A 18 -12.39 -3.31 -3.99
N TRP A 19 -11.94 -2.06 -4.14
CA TRP A 19 -10.68 -1.58 -3.58
C TRP A 19 -10.88 -1.05 -2.17
N ILE A 20 -10.14 -1.62 -1.22
CA ILE A 20 -10.12 -1.23 0.18
C ILE A 20 -8.80 -0.47 0.43
N PRO A 21 -8.84 0.86 0.61
CA PRO A 21 -7.66 1.72 0.72
C PRO A 21 -7.04 1.67 2.13
N LEU A 22 -6.57 0.49 2.53
CA LEU A 22 -6.04 0.22 3.86
C LEU A 22 -4.84 1.11 4.22
N GLY A 23 -3.97 1.44 3.25
CA GLY A 23 -2.87 2.37 3.48
C GLY A 23 -3.37 3.71 4.02
N PHE A 24 -4.39 4.27 3.39
CA PHE A 24 -4.97 5.55 3.82
C PHE A 24 -5.68 5.44 5.16
N TYR A 25 -6.40 4.34 5.43
CA TYR A 25 -7.04 4.13 6.73
C TYR A 25 -6.02 4.08 7.86
N ILE A 26 -4.91 3.37 7.68
CA ILE A 26 -3.84 3.30 8.68
C ILE A 26 -3.13 4.65 8.85
N MET A 27 -2.88 5.37 7.76
CA MET A 27 -2.30 6.71 7.81
C MET A 27 -3.17 7.65 8.65
N GLN A 28 -4.49 7.67 8.40
CA GLN A 28 -5.42 8.49 9.16
C GLN A 28 -5.47 8.08 10.63
N GLU A 29 -5.49 6.78 10.94
CA GLU A 29 -5.49 6.28 12.31
C GLU A 29 -4.19 6.64 13.06
N ALA A 30 -3.03 6.58 12.39
CA ALA A 30 -1.77 7.01 12.98
C ALA A 30 -1.79 8.51 13.33
N ILE A 31 -2.31 9.35 12.43
CA ILE A 31 -2.44 10.80 12.66
C ILE A 31 -3.36 11.07 13.85
N LYS A 32 -4.51 10.38 13.94
CA LYS A 32 -5.44 10.49 15.08
C LYS A 32 -4.78 10.15 16.41
N ARG A 33 -3.84 9.19 16.43
CA ARG A 33 -3.07 8.76 17.61
C ARG A 33 -1.89 9.66 17.97
N GLY A 34 -1.78 10.84 17.34
CA GLY A 34 -0.73 11.82 17.66
C GLY A 34 0.59 11.58 16.94
N PHE A 35 0.60 10.80 15.86
CA PHE A 35 1.76 10.75 14.96
C PHE A 35 1.71 11.89 13.94
N SER A 36 2.89 12.26 13.45
CA SER A 36 3.06 13.11 12.28
C SER A 36 3.65 12.29 11.14
N LEU A 37 3.02 12.34 9.97
CA LEU A 37 3.59 11.82 8.74
C LEU A 37 4.77 12.70 8.34
N LYS A 38 5.97 12.12 8.28
CA LYS A 38 7.21 12.81 7.91
C LYS A 38 7.56 12.61 6.44
N SER A 39 7.27 11.44 5.91
CA SER A 39 7.42 11.13 4.50
C SER A 39 6.53 9.94 4.14
N LEU A 40 6.19 9.84 2.87
CA LEU A 40 5.45 8.74 2.27
C LEU A 40 6.25 8.27 1.06
N VAL A 41 6.63 6.99 1.05
CA VAL A 41 7.27 6.34 -0.08
C VAL A 41 6.24 5.45 -0.78
N VAL A 42 6.14 5.58 -2.09
CA VAL A 42 5.39 4.64 -2.93
C VAL A 42 6.39 3.63 -3.49
N LYS A 43 6.33 2.41 -2.99
CA LYS A 43 7.16 1.30 -3.45
C LYS A 43 6.49 0.66 -4.65
N ASP A 44 7.08 0.84 -5.82
CA ASP A 44 6.69 0.10 -7.02
C ASP A 44 7.09 -1.37 -6.89
N MET A 45 6.13 -2.28 -7.09
CA MET A 45 6.31 -3.72 -7.00
C MET A 45 6.29 -4.34 -8.39
N GLN A 46 7.48 -4.63 -8.90
CA GLN A 46 7.68 -5.38 -10.14
C GLN A 46 8.02 -6.84 -9.85
N ASN A 47 7.66 -7.73 -10.77
CA ASN A 47 8.07 -9.15 -10.76
C ASN A 47 7.77 -9.93 -9.46
N ASN A 48 6.61 -9.68 -8.85
CA ASN A 48 6.08 -10.49 -7.75
C ASN A 48 6.14 -11.99 -8.14
N ARG A 49 6.78 -12.82 -7.31
CA ARG A 49 6.90 -14.29 -7.48
C ARG A 49 5.55 -14.98 -7.73
N ALA A 50 4.50 -14.60 -7.00
CA ALA A 50 3.15 -15.12 -7.16
C ALA A 50 2.50 -14.74 -8.51
N LYS A 51 3.03 -13.74 -9.22
CA LYS A 51 2.56 -13.30 -10.55
C LYS A 51 3.58 -13.56 -11.66
N GLN A 52 4.70 -14.20 -11.34
CA GLN A 52 5.78 -14.48 -12.30
C GLN A 52 5.26 -15.41 -13.39
N ASN A 53 5.58 -15.12 -14.65
CA ASN A 53 5.11 -15.84 -15.84
C ASN A 53 3.59 -15.85 -16.07
N GLN A 54 2.79 -15.16 -15.23
CA GLN A 54 1.32 -15.05 -15.38
C GLN A 54 0.86 -13.60 -15.58
N GLN A 55 1.78 -12.68 -15.87
CA GLN A 55 1.50 -11.24 -15.93
C GLN A 55 0.37 -10.89 -16.91
N GLN A 56 0.35 -11.54 -18.08
CA GLN A 56 -0.68 -11.33 -19.09
C GLN A 56 -2.06 -11.81 -18.61
N LEU A 57 -2.14 -12.97 -17.95
CA LEU A 57 -3.39 -13.49 -17.38
C LEU A 57 -3.94 -12.57 -16.30
N TRP A 58 -3.08 -12.09 -15.39
CA TRP A 58 -3.48 -11.14 -14.36
C TRP A 58 -3.93 -9.79 -14.95
N ARG A 59 -3.29 -9.35 -16.04
CA ARG A 59 -3.70 -8.13 -16.76
C ARG A 59 -5.07 -8.31 -17.40
N TYR A 60 -5.31 -9.44 -18.07
CA TYR A 60 -6.60 -9.76 -18.64
C TYR A 60 -7.70 -9.81 -17.58
N ARG A 61 -7.47 -10.51 -16.46
CA ARG A 61 -8.41 -10.59 -15.33
C ARG A 61 -8.71 -9.25 -14.70
N ALA A 62 -7.70 -8.38 -14.58
CA ALA A 62 -7.89 -7.05 -14.03
C ALA A 62 -8.77 -6.19 -14.96
N LEU A 63 -8.45 -6.15 -16.25
CA LEU A 63 -9.22 -5.38 -17.24
C LEU A 63 -10.66 -5.87 -17.36
N THR A 64 -10.87 -7.18 -17.42
CA THR A 64 -12.22 -7.78 -17.48
C THR A 64 -13.00 -7.60 -16.18
N GLY A 65 -12.32 -7.57 -15.03
CA GLY A 65 -12.93 -7.29 -13.73
C GLY A 65 -13.12 -5.80 -13.43
N GLY A 66 -12.74 -4.89 -14.33
CA GLY A 66 -12.89 -3.44 -14.13
C GLY A 66 -11.94 -2.81 -13.11
N PHE A 67 -10.78 -3.44 -12.84
CA PHE A 67 -9.78 -2.94 -11.89
C PHE A 67 -8.38 -2.95 -12.48
N TYR A 68 -7.44 -2.26 -11.84
CA TYR A 68 -6.02 -2.32 -12.20
C TYR A 68 -5.27 -3.27 -11.27
N ILE A 69 -4.23 -3.95 -11.77
CA ILE A 69 -3.45 -4.85 -10.93
C ILE A 69 -2.72 -4.03 -9.85
N SER A 70 -2.89 -4.40 -8.58
CA SER A 70 -2.08 -3.83 -7.50
C SER A 70 -0.59 -4.12 -7.72
N LYS A 71 0.18 -3.03 -7.78
CA LYS A 71 1.61 -2.98 -8.04
C LYS A 71 2.34 -2.00 -7.12
N HIS A 72 1.71 -1.52 -6.06
CA HIS A 72 2.37 -0.60 -5.15
C HIS A 72 2.07 -0.93 -3.69
N GLU A 73 3.03 -0.59 -2.84
CA GLU A 73 2.86 -0.53 -1.39
C GLU A 73 3.28 0.86 -0.91
N TYR A 74 2.64 1.34 0.14
CA TYR A 74 3.02 2.55 0.83
C TYR A 74 3.97 2.24 1.97
N ILE A 75 5.00 3.06 2.14
CA ILE A 75 5.82 3.09 3.36
C ILE A 75 5.62 4.45 4.00
N PHE A 76 4.91 4.48 5.13
CA PHE A 76 4.74 5.70 5.92
C PHE A 76 5.89 5.83 6.91
N ILE A 77 6.59 6.96 6.86
CA ILE A 77 7.58 7.33 7.84
C ILE A 77 6.91 8.28 8.84
N LEU A 78 6.70 7.80 10.05
CA LEU A 78 5.94 8.47 11.09
C LEU A 78 6.85 8.88 12.25
N ARG A 79 6.50 9.98 12.91
CA ARG A 79 7.13 10.41 14.15
C ARG A 79 6.05 10.79 15.15
N LYS A 80 6.12 10.22 16.37
CA LYS A 80 5.25 10.65 17.48
C LYS A 80 5.48 12.14 17.73
N LYS A 81 4.39 12.90 17.88
CA LYS A 81 4.46 14.31 18.28
C LYS A 81 5.09 14.43 19.67
#